data_AF-A0A2S2B4M3-F1
#
_entry.id   AF-A0A2S2B4M3-F1
#
_cell.length_a   1.000
_cell.length_b   1.000
_cell.length_c   1.000
_cell.angle_alpha   90.00
_cell.angle_beta   90.00
_cell.angle_gamma   90.00
#
_symmetry.space_group_name_H-M   'P 1'
#
loop_
_entity.id
_entity.type
_entity.pdbx_description
1 polymer ?
#
loop_
_entity_poly.entity_id
_entity_poly.type
_entity_poly.pdbx_seq_one_letter_code
_entity_poly.pdbx_strand_id
1 'polypeptide(L)'
;AASGGYGGRFVSGGLGGDSGIVASASGDRGFGRGRYSSVYGSISGSTSGTGEFGDNFDLPLSGRVSAAASRLSSTAAGLRVSSAISLLLSNGITNANALSSAIGNIMYQVNNSNPGLSSCDVTVESLLEILSALLSILASSSVGEINYNSSQQSAEIVSQSIFQALG
;
A
#
# COMPACT_ATOMS: atom_id res chain seq x y z
N ALA A 1 36.13 53.03 -32.27
CA ALA A 1 34.94 52.80 -33.11
C ALA A 1 33.80 52.40 -32.17
N ALA A 2 32.81 53.27 -31.98
CA ALA A 2 31.51 53.30 -32.68
C ALA A 2 30.44 52.54 -31.84
N SER A 3 29.60 53.28 -31.09
CA SER A 3 28.17 53.56 -31.37
C SER A 3 27.29 52.31 -31.24
N GLY A 4 26.37 52.19 -30.28
CA GLY A 4 25.21 53.06 -30.08
C GLY A 4 24.07 52.62 -31.01
N GLY A 5 23.01 52.01 -30.48
CA GLY A 5 21.83 51.59 -31.24
C GLY A 5 20.69 51.08 -30.34
N TYR A 6 19.49 51.60 -30.58
CA TYR A 6 18.33 51.67 -29.68
C TYR A 6 17.13 50.92 -30.27
N GLY A 7 16.22 50.47 -29.39
CA GLY A 7 14.86 50.01 -29.73
C GLY A 7 14.63 48.55 -29.32
N GLY A 8 13.55 48.13 -28.68
CA GLY A 8 12.33 48.78 -28.20
C GLY A 8 11.35 47.68 -27.72
N ARG A 9 10.34 48.08 -26.93
CA ARG A 9 9.05 47.40 -26.67
C ARG A 9 9.00 46.10 -25.82
N PHE A 10 8.36 46.30 -24.66
CA PHE A 10 7.37 45.47 -23.93
C PHE A 10 7.77 44.23 -23.12
N VAL A 11 7.45 44.37 -21.83
CA VAL A 11 7.29 43.35 -20.79
C VAL A 11 6.13 42.40 -21.13
N SER A 12 6.43 41.11 -21.21
CA SER A 12 5.66 39.99 -20.65
C SER A 12 6.57 38.77 -20.70
N GLY A 13 6.95 38.28 -19.51
CA GLY A 13 8.07 37.37 -19.32
C GLY A 13 7.88 35.95 -19.85
N GLY A 14 8.95 35.44 -20.43
CA GLY A 14 9.51 34.14 -20.02
C GLY A 14 8.92 32.88 -20.64
N LEU A 15 9.20 32.63 -21.93
CA LEU A 15 9.45 31.29 -22.44
C LEU A 15 10.80 31.30 -23.15
N GLY A 16 11.80 30.68 -22.54
CA GLY A 16 13.06 30.28 -23.17
C GLY A 16 13.18 28.77 -22.99
N GLY A 17 13.09 28.03 -24.11
CA GLY A 17 13.24 26.58 -24.14
C GLY A 17 14.66 26.16 -24.47
N ASP A 18 14.95 24.89 -24.21
CA ASP A 18 15.81 24.07 -25.05
C ASP A 18 15.24 22.64 -25.13
N SER A 19 14.91 22.24 -26.36
CA SER A 19 14.89 20.87 -26.91
C SER A 19 13.97 19.78 -26.30
N GLY A 20 12.90 19.41 -27.04
CA GLY A 20 12.21 18.12 -26.86
C GLY A 20 10.78 17.99 -27.44
N ILE A 21 10.64 18.08 -28.78
CA ILE A 21 9.52 17.65 -29.67
C ILE A 21 8.08 17.72 -29.11
N VAL A 22 7.34 18.72 -29.58
CA VAL A 22 5.88 18.83 -29.49
C VAL A 22 5.24 18.40 -30.81
N ALA A 23 4.18 17.59 -30.75
CA ALA A 23 3.29 17.32 -31.88
C ALA A 23 1.84 17.17 -31.39
N SER A 24 0.96 17.84 -32.14
CA SER A 24 -0.37 18.36 -31.79
C SER A 24 -1.56 17.43 -32.09
N ALA A 25 -2.72 17.69 -31.48
CA ALA A 25 -4.08 17.73 -32.10
C ALA A 25 -5.15 17.95 -30.99
N SER A 26 -5.90 19.05 -30.89
CA SER A 26 -6.97 19.64 -31.75
C SER A 26 -8.38 19.06 -31.50
N GLY A 27 -9.31 19.96 -31.14
CA GLY A 27 -10.79 19.82 -31.23
C GLY A 27 -11.49 19.62 -29.88
N ASP A 28 -12.65 20.19 -29.55
CA ASP A 28 -13.54 21.18 -30.16
C ASP A 28 -14.58 21.57 -29.08
N ARG A 29 -14.96 22.86 -29.07
CA ARG A 29 -16.23 23.52 -28.69
C ARG A 29 -17.31 22.76 -27.88
N GLY A 30 -17.94 23.44 -26.91
CA GLY A 30 -19.38 23.26 -26.68
C GLY A 30 -19.95 23.66 -25.31
N PHE A 31 -20.87 24.62 -25.31
CA PHE A 31 -21.67 25.12 -24.18
C PHE A 31 -22.71 24.10 -23.66
N GLY A 32 -23.08 24.18 -22.38
CA GLY A 32 -24.35 23.61 -21.89
C GLY A 32 -24.53 23.61 -20.37
N ARG A 33 -25.33 24.55 -19.85
CA ARG A 33 -25.86 24.51 -18.47
C ARG A 33 -26.79 23.31 -18.29
N GLY A 34 -26.75 22.70 -17.10
CA GLY A 34 -27.80 21.79 -16.63
C GLY A 34 -27.60 21.41 -15.16
N ARG A 35 -28.32 22.10 -14.26
CA ARG A 35 -28.37 21.80 -12.83
C ARG A 35 -29.16 20.51 -12.59
N TYR A 36 -28.58 19.54 -11.89
CA TYR A 36 -29.31 18.66 -10.97
C TYR A 36 -28.42 18.33 -9.78
N SER A 37 -28.81 18.85 -8.62
CA SER A 37 -28.33 18.44 -7.30
C SER A 37 -28.93 17.07 -6.99
N SER A 38 -28.09 16.07 -6.78
CA SER A 38 -28.44 14.86 -6.04
C SER A 38 -27.19 14.30 -5.38
N VAL A 39 -27.29 14.22 -4.06
CA VAL A 39 -26.39 13.65 -3.07
C VAL A 39 -25.84 12.30 -3.56
N TYR A 40 -24.60 12.25 -4.05
CA TYR A 40 -23.70 11.09 -4.04
C TYR A 40 -22.31 11.59 -4.48
N GLY A 41 -21.35 11.59 -3.55
CA GLY A 41 -20.00 12.12 -3.75
C GLY A 41 -19.28 11.42 -4.89
N SER A 42 -18.84 12.23 -5.85
CA SER A 42 -18.11 11.89 -7.06
C SER A 42 -16.77 11.22 -6.80
N ILE A 43 -16.60 10.02 -7.38
CA ILE A 43 -15.33 9.54 -7.90
C ILE A 43 -14.93 10.50 -9.02
N SER A 44 -13.84 11.26 -8.82
CA SER A 44 -13.17 12.04 -9.87
C SER A 44 -11.73 12.27 -9.44
N GLY A 45 -10.79 11.68 -10.17
CA GLY A 45 -9.36 11.92 -9.99
C GLY A 45 -8.49 10.67 -10.00
N SER A 46 -8.60 9.84 -11.03
CA SER A 46 -7.51 8.95 -11.44
C SER A 46 -6.35 9.82 -11.92
N THR A 47 -5.55 10.32 -10.99
CA THR A 47 -4.25 10.93 -11.31
C THR A 47 -3.21 9.90 -10.93
N SER A 48 -2.67 9.23 -11.96
CA SER A 48 -1.41 8.50 -11.86
C SER A 48 -0.32 9.50 -11.48
N GLY A 49 -0.13 9.70 -10.19
CA GLY A 49 0.92 10.51 -9.62
C GLY A 49 1.67 9.66 -8.61
N THR A 50 2.89 9.28 -8.95
CA THR A 50 3.93 8.93 -7.98
C THR A 50 4.15 10.14 -7.09
N GLY A 51 3.43 10.21 -5.98
CA GLY A 51 3.49 11.31 -5.02
C GLY A 51 3.38 10.74 -3.62
N GLU A 52 4.45 10.96 -2.85
CA GLU A 52 4.55 10.82 -1.39
C GLU A 52 3.20 11.05 -0.71
N PHE A 53 2.68 10.00 -0.06
CA PHE A 53 1.50 10.13 0.80
C PHE A 53 1.90 10.93 2.03
N GLY A 54 1.60 12.23 2.00
CA GLY A 54 1.74 13.13 3.12
C GLY A 54 0.81 12.76 4.29
N ASP A 55 1.34 12.99 5.47
CA ASP A 55 0.79 12.64 6.77
C ASP A 55 -0.64 13.17 7.00
N ASN A 56 -1.52 12.33 7.57
CA ASN A 56 -2.77 12.67 8.28
C ASN A 56 -4.12 12.73 7.55
N PHE A 57 -4.28 12.19 6.33
CA PHE A 57 -5.64 11.98 5.81
C PHE A 57 -6.18 10.59 6.22
N ASP A 58 -7.25 10.59 7.02
CA ASP A 58 -8.02 9.38 7.32
C ASP A 58 -8.68 8.89 6.03
N LEU A 59 -7.96 8.02 5.30
CA LEU A 59 -8.50 7.39 4.12
C LEU A 59 -9.78 6.63 4.53
N PRO A 60 -10.87 6.71 3.73
CA PRO A 60 -12.01 5.83 3.94
C PRO A 60 -11.52 4.37 3.96
N LEU A 61 -12.15 3.51 4.73
CA LEU A 61 -11.70 2.13 4.98
C LEU A 61 -11.27 1.39 3.69
N SER A 62 -12.02 1.57 2.60
CA SER A 62 -11.70 1.01 1.27
C SER A 62 -10.34 1.47 0.72
N GLY A 63 -9.96 2.73 0.95
CA GLY A 63 -8.66 3.28 0.59
C GLY A 63 -7.53 2.70 1.42
N ARG A 64 -7.73 2.50 2.73
CA ARG A 64 -6.74 1.84 3.61
C ARG A 64 -6.48 0.40 3.20
N VAL A 65 -7.54 -0.37 2.92
CA VAL A 65 -7.43 -1.76 2.46
C VAL A 65 -6.73 -1.83 1.10
N SER A 66 -7.06 -0.94 0.17
CA SER A 66 -6.43 -0.89 -1.16
C SER A 66 -4.94 -0.55 -1.07
N ALA A 67 -4.56 0.37 -0.18
CA ALA A 67 -3.17 0.71 0.09
C ALA A 67 -2.40 -0.46 0.71
N ALA A 68 -2.98 -1.14 1.71
CA ALA A 68 -2.39 -2.33 2.33
C ALA A 68 -2.21 -3.47 1.31
N ALA A 69 -3.21 -3.74 0.46
CA ALA A 69 -3.10 -4.73 -0.61
C ALA A 69 -2.00 -4.38 -1.63
N SER A 70 -1.86 -3.10 -1.96
CA SER A 70 -0.80 -2.62 -2.85
C SER A 70 0.60 -2.85 -2.25
N ARG A 71 0.76 -2.62 -0.94
CA ARG A 71 2.01 -2.90 -0.21
C ARG A 71 2.27 -4.40 -0.07
N LEU A 72 1.23 -5.21 0.17
CA LEU A 72 1.33 -6.67 0.21
C LEU A 72 1.77 -7.27 -1.13
N SER A 73 1.40 -6.66 -2.25
CA SER A 73 1.84 -7.08 -3.59
C SER A 73 3.30 -6.71 -3.91
N SER A 74 3.98 -5.99 -3.02
CA SER A 74 5.38 -5.58 -3.20
C SER A 74 6.35 -6.75 -3.01
N THR A 75 7.50 -6.69 -3.71
CA THR A 75 8.60 -7.64 -3.53
C THR A 75 9.07 -7.72 -2.07
N ALA A 76 9.07 -6.59 -1.35
CA ALA A 76 9.48 -6.56 0.07
C ALA A 76 8.56 -7.41 0.96
N ALA A 77 7.24 -7.33 0.75
CA ALA A 77 6.28 -8.18 1.44
C ALA A 77 6.49 -9.66 1.09
N GLY A 78 6.78 -9.98 -0.18
CA GLY A 78 7.11 -11.35 -0.59
C GLY A 78 8.30 -11.97 0.17
N LEU A 79 9.36 -11.18 0.44
CA LEU A 79 10.52 -11.63 1.21
C LEU A 79 10.18 -11.88 2.69
N ARG A 80 9.37 -10.99 3.29
CA ARG A 80 8.88 -11.15 4.66
C ARG A 80 7.99 -12.39 4.80
N VAL A 81 7.08 -12.59 3.85
CA VAL A 81 6.22 -13.78 3.76
C VAL A 81 7.07 -15.05 3.64
N SER A 82 8.05 -15.10 2.74
CA SER A 82 8.93 -16.27 2.60
C SER A 82 9.73 -16.57 3.86
N SER A 83 10.17 -15.54 4.58
CA SER A 83 10.88 -15.67 5.85
C SER A 83 9.95 -16.22 6.95
N ALA A 84 8.72 -15.72 7.01
CA ALA A 84 7.70 -16.22 7.93
C ALA A 84 7.33 -17.68 7.64
N ILE A 85 7.16 -18.07 6.38
CA ILE A 85 6.96 -19.47 5.98
C ILE A 85 8.09 -20.35 6.52
N SER A 86 9.34 -19.93 6.31
CA SER A 86 10.52 -20.69 6.76
C SER A 86 10.54 -20.86 8.28
N LEU A 87 10.23 -19.80 9.03
CA LEU A 87 10.13 -19.84 10.50
C LEU A 87 9.01 -20.78 10.97
N LEU A 88 7.82 -20.67 10.38
CA LEU A 88 6.65 -21.45 10.75
C LEU A 88 6.83 -22.95 10.41
N LEU A 89 7.41 -23.27 9.25
CA LEU A 89 7.71 -24.65 8.88
C LEU A 89 8.78 -25.26 9.78
N SER A 90 9.80 -24.49 10.16
CA SER A 90 10.88 -24.98 11.02
C SER A 90 10.45 -25.19 12.47
N ASN A 91 9.52 -24.39 13.00
CA ASN A 91 9.16 -24.39 14.42
C ASN A 91 7.75 -24.94 14.70
N GLY A 92 6.97 -25.21 13.65
CA GLY A 92 5.59 -25.68 13.70
C GLY A 92 4.57 -24.54 13.60
N ILE A 93 3.63 -24.68 12.66
CA ILE A 93 2.54 -23.72 12.41
C ILE A 93 1.53 -23.59 13.57
N THR A 94 1.45 -24.60 14.44
CA THR A 94 0.58 -24.60 15.63
C THR A 94 1.33 -24.18 16.91
N ASN A 95 2.58 -23.73 16.78
CA ASN A 95 3.39 -23.25 17.90
C ASN A 95 3.16 -21.75 18.11
N ALA A 96 2.60 -21.37 19.25
CA ALA A 96 2.29 -19.99 19.56
C ALA A 96 3.53 -19.07 19.57
N ASN A 97 4.68 -19.57 20.03
CA ASN A 97 5.92 -18.81 20.05
C ASN A 97 6.45 -18.55 18.63
N ALA A 98 6.32 -19.54 17.74
CA ALA A 98 6.73 -19.38 16.34
C ALA A 98 5.84 -18.36 15.62
N LEU A 99 4.52 -18.42 15.84
CA LEU A 99 3.57 -17.48 15.26
C LEU A 99 3.78 -16.07 15.82
N SER A 100 3.95 -15.92 17.13
CA SER A 100 4.29 -14.64 17.78
C SER A 100 5.58 -14.04 17.21
N SER A 101 6.64 -14.85 17.09
CA SER A 101 7.92 -14.40 16.53
C SER A 101 7.79 -13.98 15.07
N ALA A 102 7.02 -14.70 14.27
CA ALA A 102 6.77 -14.33 12.87
C ALA A 102 6.01 -13.00 12.78
N ILE A 103 4.97 -12.79 13.61
CA ILE A 103 4.22 -11.54 13.67
C ILE A 103 5.15 -10.38 14.05
N GLY A 104 5.91 -10.53 15.15
CA GLY A 104 6.83 -9.50 15.62
C GLY A 104 7.90 -9.13 14.59
N ASN A 105 8.47 -10.13 13.91
CA ASN A 105 9.48 -9.92 12.86
C ASN A 105 8.92 -9.17 11.66
N ILE A 106 7.68 -9.47 11.25
CA ILE A 106 7.02 -8.76 10.14
C ILE A 106 6.69 -7.33 10.57
N MET A 107 6.08 -7.14 11.75
CA MET A 107 5.75 -5.81 12.26
C MET A 107 6.96 -4.90 12.32
N TYR A 108 8.08 -5.41 12.84
CA TYR A 108 9.34 -4.68 12.88
C TYR A 108 9.81 -4.27 11.48
N GLN A 109 9.77 -5.19 10.52
CA GLN A 109 10.20 -4.91 9.14
C GLN A 109 9.25 -4.00 8.37
N VAL A 110 7.93 -4.12 8.58
CA VAL A 110 6.90 -3.25 7.99
C VAL A 110 7.07 -1.83 8.52
N ASN A 111 7.24 -1.67 9.83
CA ASN A 111 7.45 -0.36 10.46
C ASN A 111 8.74 0.31 9.95
N ASN A 112 9.83 -0.46 9.80
CA ASN A 112 11.08 0.05 9.23
C ASN A 112 10.98 0.38 7.74
N SER A 113 10.20 -0.37 6.96
CA SER A 113 10.06 -0.17 5.51
C SER A 113 9.08 0.96 5.17
N ASN A 114 8.17 1.29 6.09
CA ASN A 114 7.13 2.28 5.89
C ASN A 114 7.04 3.24 7.10
N PRO A 115 8.07 4.08 7.31
CA PRO A 115 8.02 5.09 8.35
C PRO A 115 6.82 6.03 8.10
N GLY A 116 6.06 6.35 9.15
CA GLY A 116 4.86 7.18 9.07
C GLY A 116 3.54 6.42 8.95
N LEU A 117 3.56 5.08 8.80
CA LEU A 117 2.34 4.29 8.97
C LEU A 117 1.83 4.35 10.42
N SER A 118 0.50 4.39 10.56
CA SER A 118 -0.11 4.25 11.88
C SER A 118 0.15 2.84 12.44
N SER A 119 0.19 2.70 13.76
CA SER A 119 0.33 1.37 14.40
C SER A 119 -0.78 0.40 13.99
N CYS A 120 -1.98 0.93 13.68
CA CYS A 120 -3.09 0.16 13.13
C CYS A 120 -2.75 -0.37 11.72
N ASP A 121 -2.23 0.46 10.82
CA ASP A 121 -1.86 0.03 9.46
C ASP A 121 -0.69 -0.96 9.46
N VAL A 122 0.31 -0.76 10.33
CA VAL A 122 1.42 -1.73 10.53
C VAL A 122 0.86 -3.08 10.99
N THR A 123 -0.07 -3.08 11.94
CA THR A 123 -0.70 -4.31 12.44
C THR A 123 -1.50 -5.00 11.34
N VAL A 124 -2.33 -4.25 10.60
CA VAL A 124 -3.14 -4.80 9.50
C VAL A 124 -2.26 -5.41 8.40
N GLU A 125 -1.21 -4.72 7.97
CA GLU A 125 -0.28 -5.23 6.96
C GLU A 125 0.45 -6.48 7.44
N SER A 126 0.87 -6.49 8.70
CA SER A 126 1.57 -7.65 9.29
C SER A 126 0.68 -8.88 9.38
N LEU A 127 -0.59 -8.70 9.76
CA LEU A 127 -1.57 -9.80 9.79
C LEU A 127 -1.88 -10.32 8.37
N LEU A 128 -1.96 -9.43 7.37
CA LEU A 128 -2.17 -9.83 5.97
C LEU A 128 -0.97 -10.62 5.41
N GLU A 129 0.26 -10.26 5.77
CA GLU A 129 1.45 -11.01 5.40
C GLU A 129 1.50 -12.39 6.08
N ILE A 130 1.13 -12.49 7.36
CA ILE A 130 1.00 -13.79 8.05
C ILE A 130 -0.06 -14.67 7.39
N LEU A 131 -1.23 -14.12 7.04
CA LEU A 131 -2.27 -14.85 6.32
C LEU A 131 -1.77 -15.34 4.95
N SER A 132 -1.00 -14.53 4.23
CA SER A 132 -0.40 -14.90 2.95
C SER A 132 0.61 -16.04 3.10
N ALA A 133 1.41 -16.03 4.17
CA ALA A 133 2.31 -17.13 4.50
C ALA A 133 1.57 -18.43 4.79
N LEU A 134 0.51 -18.37 5.61
CA LEU A 134 -0.32 -19.54 5.93
C LEU A 134 -1.00 -20.10 4.67
N LEU A 135 -1.60 -19.25 3.83
CA LEU A 135 -2.21 -19.67 2.57
C LEU A 135 -1.19 -20.30 1.61
N SER A 136 0.03 -19.79 1.58
CA SER A 136 1.12 -20.37 0.76
C SER A 136 1.53 -21.76 1.26
N ILE A 137 1.57 -21.96 2.58
CA ILE A 137 1.80 -23.29 3.17
C ILE A 137 0.66 -24.23 2.80
N LEU A 138 -0.61 -23.79 2.92
CA LEU A 138 -1.77 -24.59 2.52
C LEU A 138 -1.72 -24.96 1.03
N ALA A 139 -1.35 -24.02 0.16
CA ALA A 139 -1.27 -24.25 -1.29
C ALA A 139 -0.24 -25.32 -1.68
N SER A 140 0.81 -25.49 -0.87
CA SER A 140 1.83 -26.54 -1.06
C SER A 140 1.56 -27.81 -0.26
N SER A 141 0.53 -27.84 0.59
CA SER A 141 0.25 -28.95 1.50
C SER A 141 -0.92 -29.81 1.01
N SER A 142 -0.85 -31.11 1.27
CA SER A 142 -2.01 -31.99 1.11
C SER A 142 -2.90 -31.89 2.35
N VAL A 143 -4.11 -31.40 2.18
CA VAL A 143 -5.09 -31.27 3.27
C VAL A 143 -5.69 -32.64 3.57
N GLY A 144 -5.42 -33.16 4.78
CA GLY A 144 -5.98 -34.41 5.30
C GLY A 144 -7.28 -34.20 6.08
N GLU A 145 -7.57 -35.10 7.02
CA GLU A 145 -8.73 -34.98 7.89
C GLU A 145 -8.66 -33.73 8.78
N ILE A 146 -9.75 -32.97 8.83
CA ILE A 146 -9.88 -31.77 9.63
C ILE A 146 -10.54 -32.10 10.97
N ASN A 147 -9.82 -31.87 12.07
CA ASN A 147 -10.38 -32.00 13.41
C ASN A 147 -11.08 -30.70 13.84
N TYR A 148 -12.37 -30.58 13.56
CA TYR A 148 -13.17 -29.41 13.93
C TYR A 148 -13.23 -29.16 15.45
N ASN A 149 -13.05 -30.20 16.28
CA ASN A 149 -13.04 -30.03 17.74
C ASN A 149 -11.81 -29.25 18.23
N SER A 150 -10.73 -29.23 17.44
CA SER A 150 -9.52 -28.46 17.75
C SER A 150 -9.61 -26.98 17.34
N SER A 151 -10.71 -26.53 16.72
CA SER A 151 -10.85 -25.14 16.25
C SER A 151 -10.74 -24.12 17.39
N GLN A 152 -11.26 -24.46 18.58
CA GLN A 152 -11.13 -23.61 19.78
C GLN A 152 -9.67 -23.47 20.19
N GLN A 153 -8.93 -24.59 20.24
CA GLN A 153 -7.50 -24.59 20.54
C GLN A 153 -6.70 -23.77 19.50
N SER A 154 -7.04 -23.87 18.22
CA SER A 154 -6.41 -23.04 17.18
C SER A 154 -6.66 -21.54 17.40
N ALA A 155 -7.88 -21.16 17.77
CA ALA A 155 -8.21 -19.76 18.09
C ALA A 155 -7.45 -19.26 19.33
N GLU A 156 -7.28 -20.11 20.35
CA GLU A 156 -6.48 -19.81 21.54
C GLU A 156 -5.01 -19.59 21.19
N ILE A 157 -4.41 -20.47 20.36
CA ILE A 157 -3.04 -20.33 19.89
C ILE A 157 -2.85 -18.99 19.16
N VAL A 158 -3.75 -18.66 18.22
CA VAL A 158 -3.70 -17.39 17.49
C VAL A 158 -3.83 -16.20 18.44
N SER A 159 -4.78 -16.25 19.38
CA SER A 159 -5.02 -15.18 20.34
C SER A 159 -3.80 -14.94 21.24
N GLN A 160 -3.20 -16.01 21.77
CA GLN A 160 -1.99 -15.91 22.59
C GLN A 160 -0.80 -15.38 21.80
N SER A 161 -0.65 -15.81 20.54
CA SER A 161 0.45 -15.38 19.68
C SER A 161 0.38 -13.90 19.35
N ILE A 162 -0.82 -13.42 19.00
CA ILE A 162 -1.07 -12.00 18.74
C ILE A 162 -0.84 -11.18 20.01
N PHE A 163 -1.35 -11.65 21.16
CA PHE A 163 -1.14 -10.95 22.43
C PHE A 163 0.35 -10.84 22.79
N GLN A 164 1.13 -11.91 22.58
CA GLN A 164 2.57 -11.91 22.83
C GLN A 164 3.37 -11.05 21.84
N ALA A 165 2.89 -10.89 20.61
CA ALA A 165 3.57 -10.09 19.59
C ALA A 165 3.26 -8.60 19.70
N LEU A 166 2.08 -8.24 20.25
CA LEU A 166 1.60 -6.86 20.38
C LEU A 166 1.78 -6.27 21.78
N GLY A 167 1.96 -7.10 22.80
CA GLY A 167 2.17 -6.70 24.20
C GLY A 167 3.62 -6.39 24.50
#